data_AF-A0A6J7LFS5-F1
#
_entry.id   AF-A0A6J7LFS5-F1
#
_cell.length_a   1.000
_cell.length_b   1.000
_cell.length_c   1.000
_cell.angle_alpha   90.00
_cell.angle_beta   90.00
_cell.angle_gamma   90.00
#
_symmetry.space_group_name_H-M   'P 1'
#
loop_
_entity.id
_entity.type
_entity.pdbx_description
1 polymer ?
#
loop_
_entity_poly.entity_id
_entity_poly.type
_entity_poly.pdbx_seq_one_letter_code
_entity_poly.pdbx_strand_id
1 'polypeptide(L)'
;MPYSYSEEGPWDDFAPPKGMVTVQGLLRQSQVRETNGLVSSPKDSDVGTLRVLARLDVGRLAQQTSERMIPGYISLRVQDPAQNDLPVPVPLPELSQGPHLGYAMQWFAFSLLTIIVYPLLLRRYAKRKQIDGDDAEILDGDLPVSEPDLPVSD
;
A
#
# COMPACT_ATOMS: atom_id res chain seq x y z
N MET A 1 10.13 -23.09 0.86
CA MET A 1 10.02 -23.03 -0.61
C MET A 1 9.76 -24.46 -1.11
N PRO A 2 8.59 -24.79 -1.68
CA PRO A 2 8.22 -26.19 -1.91
C PRO A 2 8.84 -26.82 -3.17
N TYR A 3 9.71 -26.13 -3.90
CA TYR A 3 10.39 -26.71 -5.06
C TYR A 3 11.91 -26.50 -4.95
N SER A 4 12.64 -27.58 -4.71
CA SER A 4 14.10 -27.62 -4.86
C SER A 4 14.43 -28.16 -6.24
N TYR A 5 14.40 -27.31 -7.25
CA TYR A 5 14.94 -27.65 -8.56
C TYR A 5 16.47 -27.54 -8.48
N SER A 6 17.18 -28.66 -8.52
CA SER A 6 18.64 -28.68 -8.68
C SER A 6 19.00 -28.50 -10.16
N GLU A 7 20.27 -28.24 -10.47
CA GLU A 7 20.76 -28.25 -11.86
C GLU A 7 20.55 -29.59 -12.58
N GLU A 8 20.28 -30.64 -11.83
CA GLU A 8 20.05 -32.01 -12.29
C GLU A 8 18.55 -32.36 -12.35
N GLY A 9 17.66 -31.41 -12.01
CA GLY A 9 16.23 -31.62 -11.79
C GLY A 9 15.49 -32.32 -12.93
N PRO A 10 14.26 -32.81 -12.71
CA PRO A 10 13.53 -33.57 -13.71
C PRO A 10 13.05 -32.64 -14.84
N TRP A 11 13.94 -32.38 -15.81
CA TRP A 11 13.67 -31.51 -16.96
C TRP A 11 12.54 -32.04 -17.85
N ASP A 12 12.27 -33.34 -17.77
CA ASP A 12 11.18 -34.01 -18.49
C ASP A 12 9.79 -33.48 -18.08
N ASP A 13 9.61 -33.02 -16.83
CA ASP A 13 8.34 -32.43 -16.35
C ASP A 13 8.01 -31.09 -17.05
N PHE A 14 9.00 -30.48 -17.73
CA PHE A 14 8.87 -29.24 -18.49
C PHE A 14 8.70 -29.49 -19.99
N ALA A 15 8.73 -30.74 -20.44
CA ALA A 15 8.60 -31.05 -21.86
C ALA A 15 7.23 -30.59 -22.39
N PRO A 16 7.18 -29.81 -23.48
CA PRO A 16 5.91 -29.42 -24.08
C PRO A 16 5.23 -30.63 -24.75
N PRO A 17 3.90 -30.62 -24.89
CA PRO A 17 3.20 -31.62 -25.68
C PRO A 17 3.75 -31.69 -27.11
N LYS A 18 3.76 -32.89 -27.70
CA LYS A 18 4.17 -33.06 -29.10
C LYS A 18 3.09 -32.51 -30.03
N GLY A 19 3.51 -31.82 -31.08
CA GLY A 19 2.64 -31.30 -32.13
C GLY A 19 2.27 -29.83 -31.95
N MET A 20 1.17 -29.41 -32.56
CA MET A 20 0.67 -28.05 -32.43
C MET A 20 -0.04 -27.88 -31.09
N VAL A 21 0.34 -26.83 -30.36
CA VAL A 21 -0.25 -26.47 -29.06
C VAL A 21 -0.92 -25.11 -29.18
N THR A 22 -2.19 -25.04 -28.82
CA THR A 22 -2.91 -23.77 -28.69
C THR A 22 -2.85 -23.31 -27.25
N VAL A 23 -2.26 -22.13 -27.01
CA VAL A 23 -2.13 -21.55 -25.67
C VAL A 23 -3.01 -20.31 -25.55
N GLN A 24 -3.82 -20.27 -24.50
CA GLN A 24 -4.65 -19.12 -24.16
C GLN A 24 -4.29 -18.62 -22.76
N GLY A 25 -4.20 -17.30 -22.61
CA GLY A 25 -3.81 -16.71 -21.34
C GLY A 25 -3.78 -15.19 -21.38
N LEU A 26 -3.26 -14.60 -20.32
CA LEU A 26 -3.07 -13.16 -20.23
C LEU A 26 -1.70 -12.78 -20.78
N LEU A 27 -1.67 -11.92 -21.79
CA LEU A 27 -0.42 -11.30 -22.22
C LEU A 27 0.08 -10.35 -21.12
N ARG A 28 1.30 -10.56 -20.68
CA ARG A 28 2.02 -9.75 -19.69
C ARG A 28 3.24 -9.14 -20.36
N GLN A 29 3.59 -7.93 -19.94
CA GLN A 29 4.86 -7.31 -20.33
C GLN A 29 6.03 -8.01 -19.64
N SER A 30 7.19 -7.97 -20.30
CA SER A 30 8.46 -8.37 -19.68
C SER A 30 8.68 -7.62 -18.37
N GLN A 31 9.13 -8.34 -17.34
CA GLN A 31 9.37 -7.75 -16.02
C GLN A 31 10.80 -7.24 -15.91
N VAL A 32 11.00 -5.96 -16.22
CA VAL A 32 12.29 -5.29 -16.02
C VAL A 32 12.33 -4.70 -14.61
N ARG A 33 13.52 -4.67 -13.99
CA ARG A 33 13.69 -4.00 -12.70
C ARG A 33 13.54 -2.49 -12.90
N GLU A 34 12.52 -1.91 -12.29
CA GLU A 34 12.40 -0.46 -12.20
C GLU A 34 13.55 0.11 -11.36
N THR A 35 14.22 1.15 -11.85
CA THR A 35 15.34 1.82 -11.18
C THR A 35 14.97 2.32 -9.78
N ASN A 36 13.68 2.63 -9.57
CA ASN A 36 13.13 3.18 -8.32
C ASN A 36 12.53 2.13 -7.37
N GLY A 37 12.68 0.83 -7.66
CA GLY A 37 12.23 -0.22 -6.76
C GLY A 37 13.05 -0.30 -5.47
N LEU A 38 12.53 -0.98 -4.44
CA LEU A 38 13.26 -1.25 -3.20
C LEU A 38 14.65 -1.81 -3.54
N VAL A 39 15.70 -1.17 -3.00
CA VAL A 39 17.12 -1.53 -3.23
C VAL A 39 17.37 -3.02 -2.95
N SER A 40 16.65 -3.59 -2.00
CA SER A 40 16.73 -4.99 -1.57
C SER A 40 16.09 -6.01 -2.51
N SER A 41 15.47 -5.59 -3.62
CA SER A 41 14.88 -6.54 -4.58
C SER A 41 15.99 -7.39 -5.23
N PRO A 42 15.89 -8.74 -5.23
CA PRO A 42 16.84 -9.59 -5.93
C PRO A 42 17.02 -9.17 -7.39
N LYS A 43 18.26 -9.17 -7.87
CA LYS A 43 18.65 -8.80 -9.23
C LYS A 43 19.29 -10.01 -9.92
N ASP A 44 18.87 -10.28 -11.14
CA ASP A 44 19.53 -11.26 -12.01
C ASP A 44 20.91 -10.74 -12.47
N SER A 45 21.84 -11.66 -12.67
CA SER A 45 23.16 -11.31 -13.23
C SER A 45 23.00 -10.78 -14.65
N ASP A 46 23.62 -9.64 -14.96
CA ASP A 46 23.63 -9.06 -16.31
C ASP A 46 24.50 -9.87 -17.30
N VAL A 47 25.34 -10.79 -16.79
CA VAL A 47 26.29 -11.60 -17.57
C VAL A 47 26.13 -13.10 -17.29
N GLY A 48 26.61 -13.92 -18.24
CA GLY A 48 26.58 -15.38 -18.15
C GLY A 48 25.20 -15.99 -18.41
N THR A 49 25.10 -17.30 -18.23
CA THR A 49 23.86 -18.08 -18.38
C THR A 49 23.08 -18.07 -17.07
N LEU A 50 21.79 -17.74 -17.14
CA LEU A 50 20.87 -17.72 -16.01
C LEU A 50 20.15 -19.07 -15.96
N ARG A 51 20.27 -19.77 -14.82
CA ARG A 51 19.48 -20.98 -14.55
C ARG A 51 18.23 -20.70 -13.73
N VAL A 52 18.24 -19.59 -12.99
CA VAL A 52 17.14 -19.10 -12.18
C VAL A 52 16.97 -17.63 -12.49
N LEU A 53 15.72 -17.19 -12.58
CA LEU A 53 15.35 -15.81 -12.81
C LEU A 53 14.65 -15.26 -11.57
N ALA A 54 15.09 -14.11 -11.06
CA ALA A 54 14.40 -13.36 -10.03
C ALA A 54 13.11 -12.75 -10.56
N ARG A 55 13.06 -12.44 -11.86
CA ARG A 55 11.91 -11.89 -12.59
C ARG A 55 11.87 -12.43 -14.01
N LEU A 56 10.68 -12.46 -14.61
CA LEU A 56 10.54 -12.89 -16.00
C LEU A 56 10.92 -11.75 -16.96
N ASP A 57 12.20 -11.40 -16.99
CA ASP A 57 12.80 -10.46 -17.94
C ASP A 57 13.13 -11.19 -19.26
N VAL A 58 12.24 -11.04 -20.23
CA VAL A 58 12.35 -11.66 -21.54
C VAL A 58 13.54 -11.12 -22.32
N GLY A 59 13.91 -9.84 -22.14
CA GLY A 59 15.06 -9.25 -22.81
C GLY A 59 16.38 -9.86 -22.32
N ARG A 60 16.48 -10.13 -21.00
CA ARG A 60 17.62 -10.81 -20.42
C ARG A 60 17.70 -12.28 -20.83
N LEU A 61 16.56 -12.98 -20.84
CA LEU A 61 16.46 -14.37 -21.27
C LEU A 61 16.81 -14.56 -22.75
N ALA A 62 16.38 -13.62 -23.60
CA ALA A 62 16.65 -13.63 -25.04
C ALA A 62 18.15 -13.63 -25.38
N GLN A 63 19.03 -13.18 -24.47
CA GLN A 63 20.48 -13.21 -24.67
C GLN A 63 21.09 -14.62 -24.60
N GLN A 64 20.32 -15.61 -24.15
CA GLN A 64 20.78 -16.99 -23.94
C GLN A 64 20.08 -17.99 -24.86
N THR A 65 19.24 -17.51 -25.77
CA THR A 65 18.51 -18.32 -26.75
C THR A 65 18.68 -17.76 -28.15
N SER A 66 18.62 -18.63 -29.16
CA SER A 66 18.60 -18.23 -30.57
C SER A 66 17.19 -17.85 -31.05
N GLU A 67 16.16 -18.10 -30.25
CA GLU A 67 14.76 -17.89 -30.64
C GLU A 67 14.33 -16.43 -30.57
N ARG A 68 13.45 -16.04 -31.49
CA ARG A 68 12.86 -14.69 -31.48
C ARG A 68 11.77 -14.61 -30.42
N MET A 69 11.98 -13.76 -29.43
CA MET A 69 11.03 -13.48 -28.36
C MET A 69 10.35 -12.13 -28.56
N ILE A 70 9.05 -12.06 -28.30
CA ILE A 70 8.34 -10.80 -28.14
C ILE A 70 8.66 -10.21 -26.75
N PRO A 71 8.55 -8.88 -26.53
CA PRO A 71 8.86 -8.27 -25.22
C PRO A 71 7.77 -8.51 -24.16
N GLY A 72 7.35 -9.75 -24.00
CA GLY A 72 6.28 -10.17 -23.12
C GLY A 72 6.12 -11.69 -23.07
N TYR A 73 5.23 -12.15 -22.22
CA TYR A 73 4.96 -13.57 -22.00
C TYR A 73 3.46 -13.79 -21.73
N ILE A 74 3.00 -15.01 -21.93
CA ILE A 74 1.62 -15.40 -21.65
C ILE A 74 1.57 -16.07 -20.28
N SER A 75 0.76 -15.52 -19.37
CA SER A 75 0.35 -16.20 -18.14
C SER A 75 -0.75 -17.20 -18.50
N LEU A 76 -0.40 -18.48 -18.51
CA LEU A 76 -1.27 -19.58 -18.96
C LEU A 76 -2.61 -19.58 -18.21
N ARG A 77 -3.69 -19.75 -18.96
CA ARG A 77 -5.03 -20.07 -18.44
C ARG A 77 -5.50 -21.45 -18.92
N VAL A 78 -5.40 -21.69 -20.22
CA VAL A 78 -5.84 -22.92 -20.88
C VAL A 78 -4.85 -23.27 -21.99
N GLN A 79 -4.59 -24.55 -22.19
CA GLN A 79 -3.87 -25.05 -23.35
C GLN A 79 -4.55 -26.28 -23.94
N ASP A 80 -4.36 -26.48 -25.23
CA ASP A 80 -4.79 -27.67 -25.98
C ASP A 80 -3.60 -28.21 -26.79
N PRO A 81 -3.17 -29.46 -26.57
CA PRO A 81 -3.71 -30.44 -25.62
C PRO A 81 -3.46 -30.04 -24.16
N ALA A 82 -4.38 -30.45 -23.28
CA ALA A 82 -4.24 -30.27 -21.84
C ALA A 82 -3.05 -31.09 -21.30
N GLN A 83 -2.28 -30.49 -20.39
CA GLN A 83 -1.19 -31.13 -19.65
C GLN A 83 -1.43 -30.91 -18.17
N ASN A 84 -1.21 -31.94 -17.35
CA ASN A 84 -1.45 -31.89 -15.90
C ASN A 84 -0.20 -31.57 -15.08
N ASP A 85 0.97 -31.51 -15.73
CA ASP A 85 2.26 -31.24 -15.11
C ASP A 85 2.53 -29.72 -15.12
N LEU A 86 3.70 -29.30 -15.59
CA LEU A 86 4.05 -27.90 -15.76
C LEU A 86 3.81 -27.45 -17.20
N PRO A 87 3.54 -26.15 -17.45
CA PRO A 87 3.28 -25.08 -16.48
C PRO A 87 1.84 -25.12 -15.93
N VAL A 88 1.69 -24.90 -14.63
CA VAL A 88 0.37 -24.82 -13.97
C VAL A 88 -0.21 -23.39 -14.09
N PRO A 89 -1.50 -23.23 -14.46
CA PRO A 89 -2.15 -21.93 -14.46
C PRO A 89 -2.08 -21.23 -13.09
N VAL A 90 -1.78 -19.93 -13.09
CA VAL A 90 -1.71 -19.16 -11.84
C VAL A 90 -3.11 -19.04 -11.25
N PRO A 91 -3.36 -19.51 -10.01
CA PRO A 91 -4.66 -19.38 -9.38
C PRO A 91 -4.99 -17.90 -9.20
N LEU A 92 -6.26 -17.56 -9.38
CA LEU A 92 -6.73 -16.21 -9.07
C LEU A 92 -6.48 -15.94 -7.58
N PRO A 93 -6.00 -14.74 -7.21
CA PRO A 93 -5.90 -14.37 -5.81
C PRO A 93 -7.28 -14.55 -5.18
N GLU A 94 -7.33 -15.17 -4.00
CA GLU A 94 -8.56 -15.20 -3.25
C GLU A 94 -8.96 -13.76 -2.92
N LEU A 95 -10.17 -13.36 -3.30
CA LEU A 95 -10.79 -12.09 -2.93
C LEU A 95 -11.21 -12.07 -1.45
N SER A 96 -10.40 -12.66 -0.58
CA SER A 96 -10.55 -12.53 0.86
C SER A 96 -9.93 -11.20 1.26
N GLN A 97 -10.75 -10.16 1.35
CA GLN A 97 -10.39 -9.03 2.21
C GLN A 97 -10.44 -9.57 3.63
N GLY A 98 -9.29 -9.66 4.31
CA GLY A 98 -9.22 -10.14 5.70
C GLY A 98 -10.15 -9.34 6.64
N PRO A 99 -10.13 -9.57 7.96
CA PRO A 99 -11.06 -8.94 8.89
C PRO A 99 -10.77 -7.44 9.07
N HIS A 100 -11.14 -6.61 8.08
CA HIS A 100 -11.15 -5.15 8.10
C HIS A 100 -12.16 -4.57 9.11
N LEU A 101 -12.92 -5.45 9.78
CA LEU A 101 -13.89 -5.11 10.81
C LEU A 101 -13.26 -4.32 11.96
N GLY A 102 -12.08 -4.73 12.45
CA GLY A 102 -11.40 -4.05 13.55
C GLY A 102 -11.01 -2.61 13.20
N TYR A 103 -10.52 -2.39 11.97
CA TYR A 103 -10.16 -1.06 11.47
C TYR A 103 -11.40 -0.17 11.25
N ALA A 104 -12.48 -0.74 10.72
CA ALA A 104 -13.75 -0.02 10.60
C ALA A 104 -14.30 0.41 11.97
N MET A 105 -14.24 -0.47 12.98
CA MET A 105 -14.63 -0.15 14.35
C MET A 105 -13.79 0.97 14.96
N GLN A 106 -12.48 1.00 14.70
CA GLN A 106 -11.61 2.09 15.15
C GLN A 106 -12.06 3.44 14.58
N TRP A 107 -12.37 3.49 13.28
CA TRP A 107 -12.89 4.72 12.67
C TRP A 107 -14.22 5.17 13.26
N PHE A 108 -15.15 4.23 13.50
CA PHE A 108 -16.40 4.56 14.19
C PHE A 108 -16.16 5.11 15.60
N ALA A 109 -15.21 4.55 16.36
CA ALA A 109 -14.87 5.06 17.68
C ALA A 109 -14.31 6.50 17.63
N PHE A 110 -13.41 6.81 16.69
CA PHE A 110 -12.87 8.16 16.53
C PHE A 110 -13.92 9.17 16.07
N SER A 111 -14.80 8.78 15.13
CA SER A 111 -15.92 9.63 14.70
C SER A 111 -16.88 9.91 15.84
N LEU A 112 -17.23 8.89 16.64
CA LEU A 112 -18.11 9.05 17.80
C LEU A 112 -17.49 9.96 18.86
N LEU A 113 -16.20 9.76 19.17
CA LEU A 113 -15.46 10.63 20.10
C LEU A 113 -15.49 12.09 19.62
N THR A 114 -15.28 12.32 18.33
CA THR A 114 -15.30 13.67 17.73
C THR A 114 -16.67 14.32 17.90
N ILE A 115 -17.75 13.59 17.60
CA ILE A 115 -19.14 14.08 17.73
C ILE A 115 -19.48 14.41 19.19
N ILE A 116 -18.90 13.71 20.17
CA ILE A 116 -19.18 13.95 21.60
C ILE A 116 -18.29 15.06 22.16
N VAL A 117 -16.97 14.97 21.97
CA VAL A 117 -15.99 15.86 22.59
C VAL A 117 -16.08 17.27 22.03
N TYR A 118 -16.27 17.41 20.71
CA TYR A 118 -16.34 18.72 20.06
C TYR A 118 -17.44 19.65 20.62
N PRO A 119 -18.73 19.25 20.68
CA PRO A 119 -19.76 20.10 21.27
C PRO A 119 -19.61 20.29 22.77
N LEU A 120 -19.05 19.32 23.51
CA LEU A 120 -18.76 19.50 24.94
C LEU A 120 -17.69 20.58 25.17
N LEU A 121 -16.62 20.57 24.38
CA LEU A 121 -15.59 21.62 24.39
C LEU A 121 -16.19 22.98 24.02
N LEU A 122 -17.02 23.02 22.96
CA LEU A 122 -17.66 24.26 22.52
C LEU A 122 -18.59 24.83 23.60
N ARG A 123 -19.40 23.99 24.26
CA ARG A 123 -20.23 24.39 25.40
C ARG A 123 -19.41 24.89 26.58
N ARG A 124 -18.30 24.23 26.91
CA ARG A 124 -17.39 24.63 28.00
C ARG A 124 -16.73 25.98 27.70
N TYR A 125 -16.32 26.20 26.46
CA TYR A 125 -15.71 27.44 26.02
C TYR A 125 -16.73 28.60 26.06
N ALA A 126 -17.94 28.38 25.55
CA ALA A 126 -19.02 29.37 25.58
C ALA A 126 -19.40 29.79 27.01
N LYS A 127 -19.50 28.83 27.95
CA LYS A 127 -19.80 29.14 29.36
C LYS A 127 -18.67 29.91 30.06
N ARG A 128 -17.41 29.64 29.75
CA ARG A 128 -16.26 30.37 30.32
C ARG A 128 -16.21 31.81 29.84
N LYS A 129 -16.52 32.05 28.56
CA LYS A 129 -16.59 33.41 28.00
C LYS A 129 -17.69 34.27 28.65
N GLN A 130 -18.79 33.67 29.11
CA GLN A 130 -19.85 34.40 29.83
C GLN A 130 -19.41 34.82 31.24
N ILE A 131 -18.68 33.95 31.95
CA ILE A 131 -18.20 34.25 33.31
C ILE A 131 -17.14 35.37 33.26
N ASP A 132 -16.15 35.27 32.36
CA ASP A 132 -15.13 36.33 32.21
C ASP A 132 -15.71 37.66 31.67
N GLY A 133 -16.87 37.63 31.02
CA GLY A 133 -17.55 38.82 30.47
C GLY A 133 -18.36 39.60 31.51
N ASP A 134 -19.10 38.91 32.37
CA ASP A 134 -19.89 39.53 33.45
C ASP A 134 -18.97 40.17 34.52
N ASP A 135 -17.81 39.56 34.80
CA ASP A 135 -16.84 40.05 35.79
C ASP A 135 -16.12 41.33 35.34
N ALA A 136 -15.91 41.50 34.03
CA ALA A 136 -15.25 42.67 33.45
C ALA A 136 -16.18 43.90 33.41
N GLU A 137 -17.49 43.70 33.23
CA GLU A 137 -18.49 44.78 33.23
C GLU A 137 -18.71 45.37 34.65
N ILE A 138 -18.53 44.56 35.71
CA ILE A 138 -18.64 45.00 37.10
C ILE A 138 -17.46 45.87 37.55
N LEU A 139 -16.27 45.70 36.95
CA LEU A 139 -15.06 46.43 37.36
C LEU A 139 -14.94 47.85 36.75
N ASP A 140 -15.62 48.12 35.64
CA ASP A 140 -15.61 49.44 34.97
C ASP A 140 -16.73 50.38 35.46
N GLY A 141 -17.66 49.90 36.27
CA GLY A 141 -18.94 50.57 36.54
C GLY A 141 -19.01 51.54 37.73
N ASP A 142 -18.12 51.51 38.73
CA ASP A 142 -18.27 52.39 39.90
C ASP A 142 -16.98 52.56 40.73
N LEU A 143 -16.07 53.45 40.32
CA LEU A 143 -15.06 54.01 41.22
C LEU A 143 -15.43 55.46 41.54
N PRO A 144 -15.89 55.79 42.76
CA PRO A 144 -16.09 57.19 43.15
C PRO A 144 -14.72 57.89 43.22
N VAL A 145 -14.52 58.87 42.34
CA VAL A 145 -13.34 59.73 42.34
C VAL A 145 -13.36 60.58 43.60
N SER A 146 -12.62 60.15 44.63
CA SER A 146 -12.29 61.01 45.77
C SER A 146 -11.02 61.79 45.42
N GLU A 147 -11.18 63.06 45.10
CA GLU A 147 -10.09 64.00 44.86
C GLU A 147 -9.37 64.31 46.19
N PRO A 148 -8.03 64.15 46.30
CA PRO A 148 -7.32 64.44 47.54
C PRO A 148 -7.01 65.93 47.66
N ASP A 149 -7.53 66.56 48.71
CA ASP A 149 -7.19 67.93 49.14
C ASP A 149 -5.70 68.01 49.52
N LEU A 150 -4.90 68.78 48.79
CA LEU A 150 -3.50 69.05 49.12
C LEU A 150 -3.38 70.34 49.95
N PRO A 151 -2.62 70.34 51.06
CA PRO A 151 -2.39 71.57 51.81
C PRO A 151 -1.39 72.49 51.09
N VAL A 152 -1.76 73.77 50.98
CA VAL A 152 -0.89 74.86 50.54
C VAL A 152 -0.01 75.29 51.71
N SER A 153 1.31 75.33 51.53
CA SER A 153 2.25 75.91 52.49
C SER A 153 2.77 77.25 51.96
N ASP A 154 2.71 78.28 52.82
CA ASP A 154 3.34 79.62 52.68
C ASP A 154 4.88 79.56 52.76
#